data_AF-A0A2H9QUH4-F1
#
_entry.id   AF-A0A2H9QUH4-F1
#
_cell.length_a   1.000
_cell.length_b   1.000
_cell.length_c   1.000
_cell.angle_alpha   90.00
_cell.angle_beta   90.00
_cell.angle_gamma   90.00
#
_symmetry.space_group_name_H-M   'P 1'
#
loop_
_entity.id
_entity.type
_entity.pdbx_description
1 polymer ?
#
loop_
_entity_poly.entity_id
_entity_poly.type
_entity_poly.pdbx_seq_one_letter_code
_entity_poly.pdbx_strand_id
1 'polypeptide(L)'
;MQYGKKIYGCSSKKMNLWEKYNLPPPKSEASKGKLSCVENEIYSGIEIPDLPVFVRLDGWKFHGLTRKLKLELPYDRFFATCLVETSKTFFKIFNPSLAYIFSDEINLLFMKTPGWKRIEKIDSVFAGIASTSFMEKISEKHDVSFCSFDCRIIPVEYKNIIDYLIWRQAECFRNHNNAYAYHVLRKKYSGRTATKMLKGKGTKELKEIALKGKISLNKTPSWQRNGIMVYKESYIKDGYNPIKREKVRVKRYRVKEDWEIGVFNKKSWKDFIEKILEE
;
A
#
# COMPACT_ATOMS: atom_id res chain seq x y z
N MET A 1 51.54 10.23 -58.60
CA MET A 1 50.08 10.37 -58.33
C MET A 1 49.77 9.74 -56.98
N GLN A 2 49.64 10.57 -55.95
CA GLN A 2 49.03 10.24 -54.67
C GLN A 2 47.52 10.16 -54.84
N TYR A 3 46.87 9.06 -54.45
CA TYR A 3 45.44 9.09 -54.11
C TYR A 3 45.14 8.14 -52.94
N GLY A 4 45.15 8.72 -51.74
CA GLY A 4 44.12 8.58 -50.70
C GLY A 4 43.70 7.18 -50.23
N LYS A 5 44.35 6.69 -49.16
CA LYS A 5 43.68 5.82 -48.17
C LYS A 5 42.61 6.63 -47.45
N LYS A 6 41.34 6.45 -47.82
CA LYS A 6 40.19 6.87 -47.02
C LYS A 6 40.00 5.89 -45.87
N ILE A 7 40.55 6.24 -44.71
CA ILE A 7 40.28 5.58 -43.43
C ILE A 7 38.88 6.08 -43.00
N TYR A 8 37.84 5.32 -43.34
CA TYR A 8 36.50 5.63 -42.90
C TYR A 8 36.28 5.12 -41.47
N GLY A 9 36.06 6.10 -40.58
CA GLY A 9 35.05 6.00 -39.54
C GLY A 9 35.41 5.13 -38.34
N CYS A 10 35.92 5.79 -37.29
CA CYS A 10 35.71 5.36 -35.92
C CYS A 10 34.20 5.06 -35.75
N SER A 11 33.84 3.77 -35.66
CA SER A 11 32.48 3.35 -35.33
C SER A 11 32.21 3.82 -33.91
N SER A 12 31.66 5.03 -33.78
CA SER A 12 31.10 5.48 -32.51
C SER A 12 29.99 4.51 -32.17
N LYS A 13 30.30 3.56 -31.29
CA LYS A 13 29.35 2.60 -30.75
C LYS A 13 28.15 3.44 -30.28
N LYS A 14 27.01 3.28 -30.95
CA LYS A 14 25.82 4.09 -30.68
C LYS A 14 25.48 3.87 -29.20
N MET A 15 25.68 4.89 -28.38
CA MET A 15 25.48 4.81 -26.94
C MET A 15 24.04 4.39 -26.66
N ASN A 16 23.86 3.40 -25.78
CA ASN A 16 22.54 2.89 -25.44
C ASN A 16 21.74 3.95 -24.66
N LEU A 17 20.41 3.88 -24.72
CA LEU A 17 19.56 4.85 -24.03
C LEU A 17 19.76 4.80 -22.51
N TRP A 18 19.91 3.62 -21.90
CA TRP A 18 20.14 3.51 -20.46
C TRP A 18 21.47 4.15 -20.03
N GLU A 19 22.53 4.02 -20.85
CA GLU A 19 23.82 4.71 -20.61
C GLU A 19 23.63 6.23 -20.67
N LYS A 20 22.90 6.72 -21.69
CA LYS A 20 22.62 8.16 -21.86
C LYS A 20 21.93 8.77 -20.64
N TYR A 21 21.04 8.02 -19.98
CA TYR A 21 20.28 8.47 -18.82
C TYR A 21 20.89 8.05 -17.47
N ASN A 22 22.10 7.49 -17.47
CA ASN A 22 22.79 7.00 -16.27
C ASN A 22 21.94 5.99 -15.46
N LEU A 23 21.24 5.11 -16.18
CA LEU A 23 20.42 4.04 -15.61
C LEU A 23 21.21 2.73 -15.57
N PRO A 24 20.88 1.80 -14.66
CA PRO A 24 21.47 0.47 -14.68
C PRO A 24 21.14 -0.29 -15.98
N PRO A 25 21.98 -1.24 -16.41
CA PRO A 25 21.71 -2.06 -17.59
C PRO A 25 20.36 -2.79 -17.50
N PRO A 26 19.59 -2.89 -18.60
CA PRO A 26 18.31 -3.59 -18.62
C PRO A 26 18.42 -5.06 -18.18
N LYS A 27 17.45 -5.50 -17.37
CA LYS A 27 17.31 -6.88 -16.88
C LYS A 27 16.07 -7.55 -17.50
N SER A 28 16.04 -7.66 -18.82
CA SER A 28 14.95 -8.33 -19.56
C SER A 28 15.13 -9.85 -19.60
N GLU A 29 14.02 -10.57 -19.56
CA GLU A 29 13.94 -12.03 -19.74
C GLU A 29 13.77 -12.40 -21.23
N ALA A 30 13.65 -11.42 -22.13
CA ALA A 30 13.43 -11.62 -23.57
C ALA A 30 14.69 -12.08 -24.32
N SER A 31 14.49 -12.74 -25.47
CA SER A 31 15.56 -13.24 -26.33
C SER A 31 16.44 -12.10 -26.89
N LYS A 32 17.76 -12.27 -26.80
CA LYS A 32 18.76 -11.29 -27.27
C LYS A 32 19.19 -11.50 -28.73
N GLY A 33 18.27 -11.97 -29.57
CA GLY A 33 18.53 -12.17 -31.00
C GLY A 33 18.75 -10.86 -31.77
N LYS A 34 18.99 -10.96 -33.09
CA LYS A 34 19.25 -9.80 -33.97
C LYS A 34 18.14 -8.73 -33.98
N LEU A 35 16.91 -9.10 -33.66
CA LEU A 35 15.75 -8.21 -33.57
C LEU A 35 15.47 -7.72 -32.15
N SER A 36 16.38 -7.96 -31.20
CA SER A 36 16.19 -7.62 -29.80
C SER A 36 16.13 -6.11 -29.59
N CYS A 37 15.10 -5.69 -28.85
CA CYS A 37 14.94 -4.33 -28.33
C CYS A 37 15.16 -4.27 -26.81
N VAL A 38 15.78 -5.29 -26.21
CA VAL A 38 16.00 -5.37 -24.74
C VAL A 38 16.72 -4.12 -24.20
N GLU A 39 17.64 -3.55 -24.99
CA GLU A 39 18.37 -2.34 -24.61
C GLU A 39 17.46 -1.10 -24.44
N ASN A 40 16.22 -1.15 -24.95
CA ASN A 40 15.23 -0.09 -24.80
C ASN A 40 14.35 -0.24 -23.54
N GLU A 41 14.41 -1.38 -22.83
CA GLU A 41 13.75 -1.55 -21.53
C GLU A 41 14.56 -0.85 -20.41
N ILE A 42 14.81 0.45 -20.57
CA ILE A 42 15.83 1.19 -19.80
C ILE A 42 15.58 1.26 -18.30
N TYR A 43 14.33 1.07 -17.85
CA TYR A 43 13.95 1.09 -16.44
C TYR A 43 14.00 -0.29 -15.79
N SER A 44 14.11 -1.36 -16.59
CA SER A 44 14.06 -2.74 -16.10
C SER A 44 15.24 -3.09 -15.18
N GLY A 45 16.34 -2.35 -15.25
CA GLY A 45 17.50 -2.53 -14.38
C GLY A 45 17.36 -1.87 -13.00
N ILE A 46 16.35 -1.02 -12.79
CA ILE A 46 16.20 -0.26 -11.54
C ILE A 46 15.65 -1.17 -10.43
N GLU A 47 16.40 -1.28 -9.35
CA GLU A 47 16.12 -2.20 -8.25
C GLU A 47 16.04 -1.48 -6.90
N ILE A 48 15.27 -2.07 -5.99
CA ILE A 48 15.22 -1.64 -4.59
C ILE A 48 16.52 -2.01 -3.86
N PRO A 49 16.93 -1.23 -2.85
CA PRO A 49 18.07 -1.59 -2.00
C PRO A 49 17.72 -2.77 -1.08
N ASP A 50 18.75 -3.37 -0.48
CA ASP A 50 18.62 -4.42 0.54
C ASP A 50 18.22 -3.83 1.91
N LEU A 51 17.06 -3.18 1.93
CA LEU A 51 16.42 -2.58 3.10
C LEU A 51 14.99 -3.10 3.23
N PRO A 52 14.38 -2.97 4.42
CA PRO A 52 12.94 -3.07 4.56
C PRO A 52 12.23 -2.10 3.60
N VAL A 53 11.11 -2.55 3.04
CA VAL A 53 10.31 -1.74 2.13
C VAL A 53 8.86 -1.72 2.55
N PHE A 54 8.25 -0.55 2.46
CA PHE A 54 6.80 -0.44 2.36
C PHE A 54 6.40 -0.49 0.88
N VAL A 55 5.45 -1.34 0.55
CA VAL A 55 4.74 -1.28 -0.72
C VAL A 55 3.37 -0.68 -0.44
N ARG A 56 3.14 0.53 -0.95
CA ARG A 56 1.92 1.29 -0.73
C ARG A 56 1.05 1.24 -1.98
N LEU A 57 -0.18 0.78 -1.80
CA LEU A 57 -1.21 0.68 -2.81
C LEU A 57 -2.29 1.72 -2.53
N ASP A 58 -2.61 2.58 -3.48
CA ASP A 58 -3.65 3.62 -3.34
C ASP A 58 -4.71 3.50 -4.43
N GLY A 59 -5.99 3.56 -4.06
CA GLY A 59 -7.11 3.39 -4.99
C GLY A 59 -7.21 4.50 -6.04
N TRP A 60 -6.96 4.17 -7.30
CA TRP A 60 -7.01 5.16 -8.38
C TRP A 60 -8.44 5.66 -8.64
N LYS A 61 -8.68 6.94 -8.34
CA LYS A 61 -9.99 7.61 -8.48
C LYS A 61 -11.10 6.95 -7.67
N PHE A 62 -10.78 6.37 -6.51
CA PHE A 62 -11.78 5.72 -5.66
C PHE A 62 -12.86 6.68 -5.16
N HIS A 63 -12.58 7.97 -5.05
CA HIS A 63 -13.64 8.97 -4.79
C HIS A 63 -14.75 8.98 -5.86
N GLY A 64 -14.43 8.69 -7.13
CA GLY A 64 -15.42 8.50 -8.19
C GLY A 64 -16.18 7.18 -8.06
N LEU A 65 -15.45 6.11 -7.76
CA LEU A 65 -16.01 4.76 -7.56
C LEU A 65 -17.01 4.73 -6.40
N THR A 66 -16.63 5.20 -5.22
CA THR A 66 -17.46 5.19 -4.01
C THR A 66 -18.78 5.94 -4.20
N ARG A 67 -18.76 7.06 -4.95
CA ARG A 67 -19.99 7.79 -5.33
C ARG A 67 -20.86 7.01 -6.32
N LYS A 68 -20.27 6.39 -7.34
CA LYS A 68 -21.02 5.56 -8.31
C LYS A 68 -21.74 4.41 -7.60
N LEU A 69 -21.05 3.80 -6.64
CA LEU A 69 -21.57 2.69 -5.84
C LEU A 69 -22.52 3.10 -4.71
N LYS A 70 -22.71 4.41 -4.48
CA LYS A 70 -23.58 4.97 -3.44
C LYS A 70 -23.27 4.40 -2.05
N LEU A 71 -21.99 4.23 -1.75
CA LEU A 71 -21.52 3.71 -0.46
C LEU A 71 -21.88 4.64 0.71
N GLU A 72 -21.86 4.08 1.91
CA GLU A 72 -22.08 4.85 3.14
C GLU A 72 -21.02 5.95 3.29
N LEU A 73 -21.45 7.14 3.71
CA LEU A 73 -20.60 8.30 3.93
C LEU A 73 -20.58 8.69 5.42
N PRO A 74 -19.42 9.13 5.97
CA PRO A 74 -18.14 9.27 5.30
C PRO A 74 -17.33 7.97 5.20
N TYR A 75 -17.79 6.88 5.81
CA TYR A 75 -17.10 5.61 5.85
C TYR A 75 -18.06 4.46 5.58
N ASP A 76 -17.61 3.50 4.78
CA ASP A 76 -18.35 2.28 4.45
C ASP A 76 -17.57 1.07 4.96
N ARG A 77 -18.22 0.26 5.81
CA ARG A 77 -17.57 -0.89 6.44
C ARG A 77 -17.27 -2.01 5.44
N PHE A 78 -18.13 -2.20 4.44
CA PHE A 78 -17.93 -3.23 3.43
C PHE A 78 -16.74 -2.89 2.54
N PHE A 79 -16.61 -1.62 2.14
CA PHE A 79 -15.46 -1.13 1.39
C PHE A 79 -14.14 -1.35 2.14
N ALA A 80 -14.09 -1.00 3.44
CA ALA A 80 -12.93 -1.26 4.28
C ALA A 80 -12.62 -2.77 4.38
N THR A 81 -13.66 -3.61 4.44
CA THR A 81 -13.51 -5.07 4.45
C THR A 81 -12.91 -5.56 3.13
N CYS A 82 -13.31 -4.99 1.99
CA CYS A 82 -12.70 -5.31 0.69
C CYS A 82 -11.20 -5.01 0.69
N LEU A 83 -10.75 -3.87 1.24
CA LEU A 83 -9.32 -3.55 1.36
C LEU A 83 -8.57 -4.53 2.28
N VAL A 84 -9.19 -4.94 3.39
CA VAL A 84 -8.63 -5.93 4.30
C VAL A 84 -8.47 -7.30 3.60
N GLU A 85 -9.49 -7.78 2.90
CA GLU A 85 -9.40 -9.03 2.14
C GLU A 85 -8.37 -8.94 1.00
N THR A 86 -8.28 -7.81 0.30
CA THR A 86 -7.20 -7.55 -0.66
C THR A 86 -5.82 -7.68 -0.01
N SER A 87 -5.62 -7.09 1.18
CA SER A 87 -4.33 -7.21 1.89
C SER A 87 -4.01 -8.66 2.27
N LYS A 88 -5.02 -9.47 2.63
CA LYS A 88 -4.86 -10.89 2.98
C LYS A 88 -4.41 -11.73 1.80
N THR A 89 -4.72 -11.35 0.57
CA THR A 89 -4.15 -11.98 -0.64
C THR A 89 -2.63 -11.84 -0.65
N PHE A 90 -2.08 -10.67 -0.28
CA PHE A 90 -0.63 -10.48 -0.19
C PHE A 90 0.02 -11.31 0.92
N PHE A 91 -0.66 -11.49 2.07
CA PHE A 91 -0.20 -12.42 3.11
C PHE A 91 -0.05 -13.86 2.63
N LYS A 92 -0.93 -14.31 1.74
CA LYS A 92 -0.87 -15.65 1.15
C LYS A 92 0.25 -15.82 0.14
N ILE A 93 0.48 -14.80 -0.70
CA ILE A 93 1.41 -14.90 -1.85
C ILE A 93 2.83 -14.48 -1.48
N PHE A 94 2.99 -13.35 -0.78
CA PHE A 94 4.29 -12.69 -0.58
C PHE A 94 4.75 -12.63 0.86
N ASN A 95 3.88 -12.98 1.81
CA ASN A 95 4.23 -13.03 3.22
C ASN A 95 4.82 -11.70 3.80
N PRO A 96 4.17 -10.54 3.64
CA PRO A 96 4.53 -9.33 4.38
C PRO A 96 4.47 -9.55 5.90
N SER A 97 5.23 -8.74 6.64
CA SER A 97 5.24 -8.74 8.10
C SER A 97 3.96 -8.16 8.68
N LEU A 98 3.49 -7.04 8.10
CA LEU A 98 2.20 -6.42 8.44
C LEU A 98 1.62 -5.66 7.24
N ALA A 99 0.33 -5.33 7.33
CA ALA A 99 -0.34 -4.36 6.48
C ALA A 99 -1.06 -3.32 7.34
N TYR A 100 -0.92 -2.04 6.99
CA TYR A 100 -1.66 -0.93 7.60
C TYR A 100 -2.59 -0.28 6.56
N ILE A 101 -3.88 -0.20 6.89
CA ILE A 101 -4.96 0.13 5.94
C ILE A 101 -5.79 1.28 6.46
N PHE A 102 -6.06 2.27 5.61
CA PHE A 102 -7.03 3.33 5.90
C PHE A 102 -7.48 4.02 4.60
N SER A 103 -8.66 4.66 4.61
CA SER A 103 -9.25 5.28 3.41
C SER A 103 -9.37 4.27 2.26
N ASP A 104 -8.49 4.40 1.26
CA ASP A 104 -8.31 3.61 0.05
C ASP A 104 -6.85 3.14 -0.12
N GLU A 105 -6.03 3.28 0.94
CA GLU A 105 -4.59 2.98 0.97
C GLU A 105 -4.32 1.67 1.74
N ILE A 106 -3.44 0.82 1.19
CA ILE A 106 -2.88 -0.37 1.85
C ILE A 106 -1.35 -0.22 1.88
N ASN A 107 -0.75 -0.24 3.07
CA ASN A 107 0.69 -0.18 3.29
C ASN A 107 1.20 -1.54 3.73
N LEU A 108 1.84 -2.29 2.83
CA LEU A 108 2.43 -3.60 3.10
C LEU A 108 3.88 -3.44 3.52
N LEU A 109 4.26 -3.92 4.71
CA LEU A 109 5.65 -3.92 5.16
C LEU A 109 6.30 -5.26 4.83
N PHE A 110 7.44 -5.19 4.15
CA PHE A 110 8.31 -6.32 3.91
C PHE A 110 9.68 -6.09 4.55
N MET A 111 10.05 -6.94 5.51
CA MET A 111 11.38 -6.93 6.14
C MET A 111 12.46 -7.54 5.25
N LYS A 112 12.05 -8.25 4.18
CA LYS A 112 12.90 -8.85 3.15
C LYS A 112 12.32 -8.49 1.78
N THR A 113 13.09 -8.64 0.72
CA THR A 113 12.61 -8.43 -0.65
C THR A 113 11.30 -9.21 -0.92
N PRO A 114 10.24 -8.57 -1.46
CA PRO A 114 8.92 -9.18 -1.66
C PRO A 114 8.84 -10.13 -2.89
N GLY A 115 9.91 -10.88 -3.14
CA GLY A 115 10.08 -11.73 -4.32
C GLY A 115 11.09 -11.15 -5.31
N TRP A 116 10.73 -10.07 -6.00
CA TRP A 116 11.63 -9.38 -6.95
C TRP A 116 12.26 -8.14 -6.35
N LYS A 117 13.39 -7.71 -6.91
CA LYS A 117 14.01 -6.40 -6.60
C LYS A 117 13.64 -5.30 -7.59
N ARG A 118 13.25 -5.64 -8.81
CA ARG A 118 12.94 -4.67 -9.87
C ARG A 118 11.71 -3.85 -9.53
N ILE A 119 11.85 -2.52 -9.47
CA ILE A 119 10.78 -1.60 -9.06
C ILE A 119 9.57 -1.74 -9.98
N GLU A 120 9.76 -1.68 -11.31
CA GLU A 120 8.66 -1.81 -12.27
C GLU A 120 7.86 -3.11 -12.12
N LYS A 121 8.55 -4.23 -11.83
CA LYS A 121 7.91 -5.54 -11.69
C LYS A 121 7.09 -5.60 -10.40
N ILE A 122 7.61 -5.09 -9.30
CA ILE A 122 6.89 -5.01 -8.03
C ILE A 122 5.67 -4.09 -8.22
N ASP A 123 5.85 -2.87 -8.71
CA ASP A 123 4.75 -1.90 -8.81
C ASP A 123 3.62 -2.39 -9.72
N SER A 124 3.95 -2.89 -10.91
CA SER A 124 2.94 -3.39 -11.85
C SER A 124 2.20 -4.63 -11.35
N VAL A 125 2.92 -5.62 -10.82
CA VAL A 125 2.32 -6.88 -10.34
C VAL A 125 1.50 -6.63 -9.07
N PHE A 126 1.99 -5.83 -8.13
CA PHE A 126 1.27 -5.53 -6.89
C PHE A 126 0.01 -4.72 -7.16
N ALA A 127 0.09 -3.67 -8.00
CA ALA A 127 -1.09 -2.94 -8.45
C ALA A 127 -2.12 -3.87 -9.12
N GLY A 128 -1.66 -4.77 -10.00
CA GLY A 128 -2.52 -5.76 -10.66
C GLY A 128 -3.24 -6.69 -9.69
N ILE A 129 -2.50 -7.32 -8.77
CA ILE A 129 -3.05 -8.22 -7.75
C ILE A 129 -4.03 -7.49 -6.84
N ALA A 130 -3.69 -6.27 -6.41
CA ALA A 130 -4.57 -5.46 -5.57
C ALA A 130 -5.89 -5.13 -6.29
N SER A 131 -5.80 -4.73 -7.55
CA SER A 131 -6.94 -4.38 -8.39
C SER A 131 -7.86 -5.58 -8.60
N THR A 132 -7.32 -6.74 -8.98
CA THR A 132 -8.11 -7.97 -9.18
C THR A 132 -8.74 -8.45 -7.87
N SER A 133 -7.97 -8.51 -6.78
CA SER A 133 -8.48 -8.98 -5.49
C SER A 133 -9.59 -8.06 -4.95
N PHE A 134 -9.40 -6.75 -5.08
CA PHE A 134 -10.41 -5.78 -4.66
C PHE A 134 -11.66 -5.88 -5.53
N MET A 135 -11.51 -5.99 -6.86
CA MET A 135 -12.62 -6.14 -7.79
C MET A 135 -13.45 -7.38 -7.50
N GLU A 136 -12.81 -8.51 -7.19
CA GLU A 136 -13.50 -9.74 -6.81
C GLU A 136 -14.37 -9.51 -5.56
N LYS A 137 -13.80 -8.89 -4.53
CA LYS A 137 -14.48 -8.67 -3.25
C LYS A 137 -15.61 -7.64 -3.34
N ILE A 138 -15.37 -6.50 -4.01
CA ILE A 138 -16.40 -5.46 -4.15
C ILE A 138 -17.57 -5.95 -5.02
N SER A 139 -17.28 -6.84 -5.98
CA SER A 139 -18.28 -7.45 -6.87
C SER A 139 -19.27 -8.38 -6.15
N GLU A 140 -18.99 -8.78 -4.91
CA GLU A 140 -19.94 -9.56 -4.10
C GLU A 140 -21.23 -8.76 -3.78
N LYS A 141 -21.17 -7.42 -3.81
CA LYS A 141 -22.33 -6.54 -3.52
C LYS A 141 -22.60 -5.46 -4.56
N HIS A 142 -21.64 -5.18 -5.44
CA HIS A 142 -21.74 -4.04 -6.35
C HIS A 142 -21.29 -4.43 -7.75
N ASP A 143 -22.01 -3.98 -8.78
CA ASP A 143 -21.56 -4.15 -10.15
C ASP A 143 -20.42 -3.15 -10.48
N VAL A 144 -19.18 -3.66 -10.56
CA VAL A 144 -17.96 -2.88 -10.80
C VAL A 144 -17.28 -3.37 -12.07
N SER A 145 -17.21 -2.50 -13.09
CA SER A 145 -16.59 -2.80 -14.38
C SER A 145 -15.06 -2.84 -14.34
N PHE A 146 -14.45 -1.95 -13.54
CA PHE A 146 -13.01 -1.94 -13.29
C PHE A 146 -12.71 -1.10 -12.05
N CYS A 147 -11.62 -1.45 -11.37
CA CYS A 147 -10.95 -0.64 -10.37
C CYS A 147 -9.44 -0.81 -10.56
N SER A 148 -8.67 0.18 -10.14
CA SER A 148 -7.21 0.12 -10.24
C SER A 148 -6.57 0.68 -8.97
N PHE A 149 -5.37 0.21 -8.67
CA PHE A 149 -4.50 0.78 -7.65
C PHE A 149 -3.27 1.39 -8.32
N ASP A 150 -2.79 2.51 -7.80
CA ASP A 150 -1.39 2.84 -7.97
C ASP A 150 -0.55 2.00 -6.99
N CYS A 151 0.74 1.85 -7.29
CA CYS A 151 1.67 1.18 -6.40
C CYS A 151 2.95 1.99 -6.32
N ARG A 152 3.51 2.08 -5.11
CA ARG A 152 4.73 2.80 -4.82
C ARG A 152 5.56 2.02 -3.82
N ILE A 153 6.84 1.85 -4.09
CA ILE A 153 7.78 1.26 -3.14
C ILE A 153 8.49 2.37 -2.37
N ILE A 154 8.58 2.20 -1.05
CA ILE A 154 9.26 3.12 -0.14
C ILE A 154 10.28 2.31 0.66
N PRO A 155 11.56 2.28 0.27
CA PRO A 155 12.62 1.77 1.10
C PRO A 155 12.74 2.60 2.39
N VAL A 156 12.90 1.91 3.52
CA VAL A 156 13.04 2.53 4.82
C VAL A 156 14.15 1.87 5.60
N GLU A 157 14.94 2.66 6.32
CA GLU A 157 15.85 2.09 7.33
C GLU A 157 15.04 1.43 8.44
N TYR A 158 15.58 0.37 9.05
CA TYR A 158 14.94 -0.35 10.16
C TYR A 158 14.44 0.59 11.26
N LYS A 159 15.25 1.58 11.65
CA LYS A 159 14.92 2.55 12.70
C LYS A 159 13.73 3.47 12.34
N ASN A 160 13.41 3.61 11.06
CA ASN A 160 12.37 4.52 10.56
C ASN A 160 11.04 3.81 10.23
N ILE A 161 10.96 2.48 10.42
CA ILE A 161 9.74 1.70 10.11
C ILE A 161 8.55 2.22 10.92
N ILE A 162 8.74 2.40 12.22
CA ILE A 162 7.67 2.86 13.12
C ILE A 162 7.31 4.31 12.83
N ASP A 163 8.30 5.16 12.53
CA ASP A 163 8.08 6.57 12.17
C ASP A 163 7.24 6.70 10.89
N TYR A 164 7.47 5.82 9.90
CA TYR A 164 6.63 5.75 8.71
C TYR A 164 5.18 5.41 9.06
N LEU A 165 4.95 4.39 9.90
CA LEU A 165 3.61 3.99 10.34
C LEU A 165 2.92 5.11 11.14
N ILE A 166 3.64 5.80 12.03
CA ILE A 166 3.14 6.96 12.77
C ILE A 166 2.71 8.07 11.81
N TRP A 167 3.53 8.35 10.80
CA TRP A 167 3.21 9.34 9.78
C TRP A 167 1.96 8.97 8.98
N ARG A 168 1.81 7.70 8.58
CA ARG A 168 0.58 7.21 7.92
C ARG A 168 -0.64 7.28 8.83
N GLN A 169 -0.52 6.94 10.11
CA GLN A 169 -1.63 7.04 11.04
C GLN A 169 -2.04 8.49 11.34
N ALA A 170 -1.09 9.43 11.36
CA ALA A 170 -1.40 10.85 11.45
C ALA A 170 -2.21 11.33 10.22
N GLU A 171 -1.89 10.82 9.03
CA GLU A 171 -2.64 11.08 7.80
C GLU A 171 -4.05 10.47 7.86
N CYS A 172 -4.20 9.24 8.35
CA CYS A 172 -5.49 8.61 8.62
C CYS A 172 -6.36 9.49 9.52
N PHE A 173 -5.81 9.96 10.65
CA PHE A 173 -6.52 10.82 11.58
C PHE A 173 -6.90 12.18 10.97
N ARG A 174 -6.02 12.75 10.13
CA ARG A 174 -6.32 13.98 9.38
C ARG A 174 -7.48 13.78 8.40
N ASN A 175 -7.47 12.68 7.66
CA ASN A 175 -8.51 12.34 6.70
C ASN A 175 -9.85 12.08 7.39
N HIS A 176 -9.84 11.40 8.54
CA HIS A 176 -11.01 11.20 9.38
C HIS A 176 -11.70 12.50 9.77
N ASN A 177 -10.95 13.42 10.38
CA ASN A 177 -11.52 14.68 10.83
C ASN A 177 -12.06 15.52 9.66
N ASN A 178 -11.34 15.54 8.53
CA ASN A 178 -11.77 16.25 7.34
C ASN A 178 -13.02 15.63 6.70
N ALA A 179 -13.09 14.30 6.58
CA ALA A 179 -14.23 13.61 5.95
C ALA A 179 -15.54 13.87 6.70
N TYR A 180 -15.52 13.79 8.03
CA TYR A 180 -16.68 14.10 8.86
C TYR A 180 -17.10 15.56 8.78
N ALA A 181 -16.16 16.50 8.94
CA ALA A 181 -16.44 17.92 8.83
C ALA A 181 -16.98 18.28 7.44
N TYR A 182 -16.41 17.69 6.39
CA TYR A 182 -16.88 17.84 5.01
C TYR A 182 -18.31 17.37 4.85
N HIS A 183 -18.63 16.17 5.33
CA HIS A 183 -19.98 15.62 5.21
C HIS A 183 -21.02 16.45 5.96
N VAL A 184 -20.68 17.02 7.13
CA VAL A 184 -21.56 17.97 7.82
C VAL A 184 -21.82 19.22 6.99
N LEU A 185 -20.78 19.80 6.37
CA LEU A 185 -20.95 20.98 5.51
C LEU A 185 -21.73 20.66 4.23
N ARG A 186 -21.58 19.46 3.66
CA ARG A 186 -22.28 19.03 2.44
C ARG A 186 -23.80 18.98 2.59
N LYS A 187 -24.32 18.91 3.82
CA LYS A 187 -25.77 19.03 4.08
C LYS A 187 -26.32 20.42 3.80
N LYS A 188 -25.47 21.46 3.77
CA LYS A 188 -25.89 22.87 3.60
C LYS A 188 -25.24 23.58 2.41
N TYR A 189 -24.06 23.13 1.99
CA TYR A 189 -23.23 23.82 1.01
C TYR A 189 -22.87 22.91 -0.16
N SER A 190 -22.63 23.52 -1.33
CA SER A 190 -22.07 22.81 -2.50
C SER A 190 -20.73 22.14 -2.16
N GLY A 191 -20.34 21.14 -2.94
CA GLY A 191 -19.05 20.45 -2.77
C GLY A 191 -17.86 21.42 -2.81
N ARG A 192 -17.85 22.33 -3.78
CA ARG A 192 -16.81 23.35 -3.94
C ARG A 192 -16.74 24.29 -2.74
N THR A 193 -17.90 24.74 -2.24
CA THR A 193 -17.98 25.63 -1.08
C THR A 193 -17.49 24.91 0.18
N ALA A 194 -17.94 23.68 0.42
CA ALA A 194 -17.50 22.88 1.57
C ALA A 194 -15.98 22.68 1.58
N THR A 195 -15.38 22.31 0.44
CA THR A 195 -13.91 22.19 0.32
C THR A 195 -13.20 23.50 0.60
N LYS A 196 -13.69 24.64 0.08
CA LYS A 196 -13.11 25.96 0.35
C LYS A 196 -13.19 26.32 1.84
N MET A 197 -14.28 25.98 2.51
CA MET A 197 -14.47 26.24 3.94
C MET A 197 -13.55 25.40 4.83
N LEU A 198 -13.17 24.19 4.41
CA LEU A 198 -12.25 23.34 5.18
C LEU A 198 -10.78 23.67 4.96
N LYS A 199 -10.44 24.37 3.86
CA LYS A 199 -9.05 24.67 3.50
C LYS A 199 -8.36 25.45 4.62
N GLY A 200 -7.23 24.91 5.10
CA GLY A 200 -6.41 25.53 6.13
C GLY A 200 -6.91 25.38 7.56
N LYS A 201 -8.03 24.68 7.79
CA LYS A 201 -8.56 24.49 9.15
C LYS A 201 -7.75 23.51 9.97
N GLY A 202 -7.50 23.87 11.22
CA GLY A 202 -6.87 22.99 12.20
C GLY A 202 -7.83 21.95 12.79
N THR A 203 -7.30 20.96 13.50
CA THR A 203 -8.09 19.88 14.11
C THR A 203 -9.18 20.38 15.06
N LYS A 204 -8.93 21.47 15.81
CA LYS A 204 -9.92 22.06 16.73
C LYS A 204 -11.15 22.57 15.96
N GLU A 205 -10.93 23.34 14.89
CA GLU A 205 -12.02 23.87 14.06
C GLU A 205 -12.81 22.75 13.35
N LEU A 206 -12.14 21.69 12.88
CA LEU A 206 -12.82 20.52 12.29
C LEU A 206 -13.73 19.83 13.32
N LYS A 207 -13.27 19.70 14.57
CA LYS A 207 -14.09 19.15 15.67
C LYS A 207 -15.32 20.01 15.94
N GLU A 208 -15.17 21.33 15.96
CA GLU A 208 -16.31 22.24 16.14
C GLU A 208 -17.34 22.12 15.00
N ILE A 209 -16.89 22.03 13.75
CA ILE A 209 -17.78 21.79 12.61
C ILE A 209 -18.52 20.47 12.75
N ALA A 210 -17.82 19.39 13.11
CA ALA A 210 -18.45 18.08 13.34
C ALA A 210 -19.49 18.11 14.47
N LEU A 211 -19.19 18.81 15.58
CA LEU A 211 -20.11 18.98 16.70
C LEU A 211 -21.37 19.77 16.33
N LYS A 212 -21.27 20.79 15.46
CA LYS A 212 -22.45 21.47 14.89
C LYS A 212 -23.35 20.51 14.10
N GLY A 213 -22.78 19.44 13.54
CA GLY A 213 -23.49 18.33 12.93
C GLY A 213 -23.96 17.24 13.90
N LYS A 214 -23.82 17.46 15.21
CA LYS A 214 -24.08 16.49 16.30
C LYS A 214 -23.19 15.24 16.26
N ILE A 215 -21.98 15.35 15.70
CA ILE A 215 -21.02 14.23 15.59
C ILE A 215 -19.86 14.46 16.55
N SER A 216 -19.61 13.50 17.43
CA SER A 216 -18.41 13.48 18.29
C SER A 216 -17.31 12.63 17.64
N LEU A 217 -16.29 13.27 17.07
CA LEU A 217 -15.19 12.56 16.37
C LEU A 217 -14.44 11.58 17.27
N ASN A 218 -14.36 11.84 18.58
CA ASN A 218 -13.70 10.93 19.53
C ASN A 218 -14.54 9.66 19.84
N LYS A 219 -15.84 9.65 19.47
CA LYS A 219 -16.76 8.52 19.72
C LYS A 219 -17.06 7.70 18.47
N THR A 220 -16.46 8.04 17.32
CA THR A 220 -16.54 7.22 16.10
C THR A 220 -15.87 5.83 16.31
N PRO A 221 -16.04 4.86 15.40
CA PRO A 221 -15.29 3.61 15.47
C PRO A 221 -13.77 3.80 15.37
N SER A 222 -12.97 2.95 16.02
CA SER A 222 -11.51 3.07 16.04
C SER A 222 -10.90 2.95 14.64
N TRP A 223 -11.35 1.96 13.86
CA TRP A 223 -10.86 1.74 12.49
C TRP A 223 -10.99 2.95 11.56
N GLN A 224 -11.96 3.82 11.80
CA GLN A 224 -12.13 5.05 11.02
C GLN A 224 -11.12 6.13 11.41
N ARG A 225 -10.69 6.17 12.67
CA ARG A 225 -9.75 7.16 13.21
C ARG A 225 -8.29 6.75 13.08
N ASN A 226 -8.04 5.47 13.34
CA ASN A 226 -6.70 4.94 13.55
C ASN A 226 -6.28 4.00 12.42
N GLY A 227 -7.21 3.59 11.54
CA GLY A 227 -6.98 2.60 10.49
C GLY A 227 -7.14 1.17 11.01
N ILE A 228 -6.74 0.21 10.18
CA ILE A 228 -6.84 -1.23 10.43
C ILE A 228 -5.46 -1.82 10.25
N MET A 229 -5.09 -2.79 11.09
CA MET A 229 -3.84 -3.51 10.94
C MET A 229 -4.10 -4.98 10.67
N VAL A 230 -3.39 -5.53 9.69
CA VAL A 230 -3.37 -6.97 9.41
C VAL A 230 -1.96 -7.46 9.65
N TYR A 231 -1.78 -8.51 10.44
CA TYR A 231 -0.45 -9.02 10.81
C TYR A 231 -0.49 -10.49 11.12
N LYS A 232 0.68 -11.13 11.15
CA LYS A 232 0.80 -12.51 11.61
C LYS A 232 0.86 -12.53 13.12
N GLU A 233 0.05 -13.39 13.74
CA GLU A 233 0.22 -13.73 15.13
C GLU A 233 0.45 -15.23 15.28
N SER A 234 1.30 -15.57 16.22
CA SER A 234 1.49 -16.95 16.62
C SER A 234 0.45 -17.38 17.66
N TYR A 235 0.01 -18.63 17.54
CA TYR A 235 -0.89 -19.27 18.49
C TYR A 235 -0.44 -20.70 18.74
N ILE A 236 -0.71 -21.20 19.94
CA ILE A 236 -0.44 -22.59 20.31
C ILE A 236 -1.64 -23.43 19.88
N LYS A 237 -1.38 -24.50 19.14
CA LYS A 237 -2.39 -25.49 18.77
C LYS A 237 -1.96 -26.85 19.30
N ASP A 238 -2.90 -27.56 19.92
CA ASP A 238 -2.70 -28.96 20.26
C ASP A 238 -2.72 -29.79 18.98
N GLY A 239 -1.66 -30.59 18.80
CA GLY A 239 -1.50 -31.56 17.74
C GLY A 239 -1.26 -32.95 18.32
N TYR A 240 -1.19 -33.94 17.44
CA TYR A 240 -0.89 -35.32 17.81
C TYR A 240 0.27 -35.80 16.95
N ASN A 241 1.31 -36.32 17.60
CA ASN A 241 2.43 -36.96 16.92
C ASN A 241 2.12 -38.46 16.77
N PRO A 242 1.81 -38.96 15.55
CA PRO A 242 1.41 -40.35 15.37
C PRO A 242 2.55 -41.35 15.59
N ILE A 243 3.81 -40.92 15.47
CA ILE A 243 4.99 -41.77 15.67
C ILE A 243 5.24 -41.99 17.17
N LYS A 244 5.18 -40.92 17.95
CA LYS A 244 5.39 -40.96 19.42
C LYS A 244 4.11 -41.21 20.23
N ARG A 245 2.95 -41.22 19.56
CA ARG A 245 1.61 -41.36 20.16
C ARG A 245 1.34 -40.37 21.30
N GLU A 246 1.83 -39.15 21.17
CA GLU A 246 1.74 -38.11 22.20
C GLU A 246 1.04 -36.86 21.69
N LYS A 247 0.36 -36.15 22.59
CA LYS A 247 -0.14 -34.80 22.32
C LYS A 247 1.04 -33.84 22.33
N VAL A 248 1.22 -33.09 21.26
CA VAL A 248 2.27 -32.07 21.12
C VAL A 248 1.65 -30.69 21.02
N ARG A 249 2.23 -29.70 21.70
CA ARG A 249 1.86 -28.30 21.50
C ARG A 249 2.74 -27.72 20.41
N VAL A 250 2.13 -27.33 19.29
CA VAL A 250 2.85 -26.74 18.15
C VAL A 250 2.52 -25.26 18.00
N LYS A 251 3.55 -24.45 17.77
CA LYS A 251 3.38 -23.04 17.37
C LYS A 251 2.89 -23.00 15.93
N ARG A 252 1.77 -22.31 15.70
CA ARG A 252 1.20 -22.04 14.38
C ARG A 252 1.04 -20.54 14.19
N TYR A 253 0.98 -20.10 12.95
CA TYR A 253 0.75 -18.70 12.60
C TYR A 253 -0.60 -18.56 11.91
N ARG A 254 -1.29 -17.46 12.20
CA ARG A 254 -2.48 -17.04 11.46
C ARG A 254 -2.39 -15.56 11.14
N VAL A 255 -3.06 -15.16 10.07
CA VAL A 255 -3.25 -13.75 9.74
C VAL A 255 -4.39 -13.22 10.60
N LYS A 256 -4.13 -12.21 11.42
CA LYS A 256 -5.11 -11.51 12.24
C LYS A 256 -5.42 -10.16 11.63
N GLU A 257 -6.70 -9.80 11.69
CA GLU A 257 -7.22 -8.48 11.36
C GLU A 257 -7.58 -7.76 12.66
N ASP A 258 -7.04 -6.57 12.84
CA ASP A 258 -7.26 -5.76 14.03
C ASP A 258 -7.88 -4.42 13.65
N TRP A 259 -9.16 -4.29 13.98
CA TRP A 259 -9.99 -3.12 13.69
C TRP A 259 -10.03 -2.12 14.87
N GLU A 260 -9.41 -2.47 16.00
CA GLU A 260 -9.45 -1.70 17.24
C GLU A 260 -8.03 -1.29 17.67
N ILE A 261 -7.21 -0.92 16.69
CA ILE A 261 -5.85 -0.45 16.94
C ILE A 261 -5.84 0.93 17.61
N GLY A 262 -4.80 1.16 18.42
CA GLY A 262 -4.56 2.43 19.08
C GLY A 262 -3.54 3.30 18.35
N VAL A 263 -3.00 4.28 19.06
CA VAL A 263 -2.08 5.28 18.48
C VAL A 263 -0.65 4.74 18.47
N PHE A 264 -0.06 4.58 17.30
CA PHE A 264 1.28 4.03 17.08
C PHE A 264 2.39 4.83 17.77
N ASN A 265 2.20 6.13 17.99
CA ASN A 265 3.20 6.93 18.71
C ASN A 265 3.22 6.66 20.23
N LYS A 266 2.28 5.88 20.78
CA LYS A 266 2.33 5.47 22.18
C LYS A 266 3.33 4.32 22.35
N LYS A 267 4.10 4.35 23.43
CA LYS A 267 5.10 3.32 23.77
C LYS A 267 4.56 1.90 23.62
N SER A 268 3.39 1.61 24.20
CA SER A 268 2.77 0.28 24.12
C SER A 268 2.52 -0.23 22.69
N TRP A 269 2.26 0.68 21.74
CA TRP A 269 2.08 0.32 20.33
C TRP A 269 3.40 0.23 19.58
N LYS A 270 4.40 1.03 19.94
CA LYS A 270 5.77 0.88 19.41
C LYS A 270 6.32 -0.50 19.78
N ASP A 271 6.29 -0.84 21.07
CA ASP A 271 6.73 -2.13 21.61
C ASP A 271 5.96 -3.30 20.96
N PHE A 272 4.65 -3.13 20.70
CA PHE A 272 3.84 -4.15 20.03
C PHE A 272 4.23 -4.36 18.57
N ILE A 273 4.45 -3.27 17.82
CA ILE A 273 4.89 -3.34 16.43
C ILE A 273 6.28 -3.97 16.37
N GLU A 274 7.22 -3.58 17.23
CA GLU A 274 8.56 -4.17 17.31
C GLU A 274 8.48 -5.69 17.51
N LYS A 275 7.63 -6.16 18.42
CA LYS A 275 7.39 -7.60 18.60
C LYS A 275 6.89 -8.29 17.33
N ILE A 276 6.02 -7.66 16.53
CA ILE A 276 5.57 -8.22 15.25
C ILE A 276 6.75 -8.33 14.27
N LEU A 277 7.71 -7.40 14.31
CA LEU A 277 8.87 -7.40 13.40
C LEU A 277 9.93 -8.44 13.78
N GLU A 278 9.93 -8.91 15.03
CA GLU A 278 10.84 -9.95 15.54
C GLU A 278 10.35 -11.39 15.26
N GLU A 279 9.06 -11.60 14.98
CA GLU A 279 8.41 -12.91 14.77
C GLU A 279 8.48 -13.46 13.33
#